data_AF-A0A9W7F6G0-F1
#
_entry.id   AF-A0A9W7F6G0-F1
#
_cell.length_a   1.000
_cell.length_b   1.000
_cell.length_c   1.000
_cell.angle_alpha   90.00
_cell.angle_beta   90.00
_cell.angle_gamma   90.00
#
_symmetry.space_group_name_H-M   'P 1'
#
loop_
_entity.id
_entity.type
_entity.pdbx_description
1 polymer ?
#
loop_
_entity_poly.entity_id
_entity_poly.type
_entity_poly.pdbx_seq_one_letter_code
_entity_poly.pdbx_strand_id
1 'polypeptide(L)'
;MTLPSLPSNAHTALRKLNNPATILTTATAATYLTNSYDFSTLPLLKLKLIHIISFLIINIGSVSIPGRLDSELADQISAESKGKRSSNPSPLAVNSGRTLVSPAPWAFSIWGIIYILELISLLSLLTLSSESPLISIYTKITPYILLSSIYQSSWCATFRSKYVSPDSNIIEKICSPLFLTLTSVALSRVNSITNNFKNDRINYIKYFLGLSIHFAWTAAASLVNVNGILAYSRVNLTLQKYVAYISVLIAITLSYICKNNITVAFVLGWALKACGDGMKTRIRVKEGNLVGAREMMVLSYAGAGVCVLGGLGRIKINEWF
;
A
#
# COMPACT_ATOMS: atom_id res chain seq x y z
N MET A 1 12.27 24.34 -7.38
CA MET A 1 11.09 25.23 -7.34
C MET A 1 10.44 25.03 -5.97
N THR A 2 10.72 25.91 -5.01
CA THR A 2 10.10 25.86 -3.68
C THR A 2 8.69 26.42 -3.80
N LEU A 3 7.67 25.58 -3.55
CA LEU A 3 6.29 26.04 -3.47
C LEU A 3 6.20 27.16 -2.40
N PRO A 4 5.42 28.23 -2.65
CA PRO A 4 5.21 29.27 -1.65
C PRO A 4 4.67 28.64 -0.36
N SER A 5 5.23 29.05 0.77
CA SER A 5 4.75 28.62 2.08
C SER A 5 3.30 29.06 2.25
N LEU A 6 2.43 28.12 2.65
CA LEU A 6 1.05 28.44 2.96
C LEU A 6 1.00 29.44 4.13
N PRO A 7 0.06 30.40 4.13
CA PRO A 7 -0.12 31.29 5.27
C PRO A 7 -0.39 30.47 6.55
N SER A 8 0.12 30.95 7.70
CA SER A 8 0.06 30.24 9.01
C SER A 8 -1.36 29.80 9.40
N ASN A 9 -2.37 30.58 9.00
CA ASN A 9 -3.78 30.28 9.23
C ASN A 9 -4.26 29.03 8.46
N ALA A 10 -3.78 28.82 7.24
CA ALA A 10 -4.11 27.65 6.43
C ALA A 10 -3.50 26.38 7.03
N HIS A 11 -2.27 26.45 7.55
CA HIS A 11 -1.64 25.32 8.26
C HIS A 11 -2.44 24.90 9.50
N THR A 12 -2.97 25.87 10.25
CA THR A 12 -3.77 25.62 11.46
C THR A 12 -5.12 24.98 11.11
N ALA A 13 -5.80 25.46 10.07
CA ALA A 13 -7.06 24.88 9.59
C ALA A 13 -6.88 23.44 9.08
N LEU A 14 -5.84 23.19 8.27
CA LEU A 14 -5.54 21.85 7.75
C LEU A 14 -5.18 20.86 8.87
N ARG A 15 -4.49 21.32 9.93
CA ARG A 15 -4.21 20.48 11.11
C ARG A 15 -5.48 20.07 11.87
N LYS A 16 -6.47 20.94 11.95
CA LYS A 16 -7.78 20.65 12.57
C LYS A 16 -8.59 19.65 11.75
N LEU A 17 -8.56 19.77 10.42
CA LEU A 17 -9.25 18.86 9.50
C LEU A 17 -8.65 17.45 9.47
N ASN A 18 -7.34 17.32 9.66
CA ASN A 18 -6.68 16.03 9.71
C ASN A 18 -6.88 15.36 11.08
N ASN A 19 -8.08 15.13 11.60
CA ASN A 19 -8.27 14.35 12.83
C ASN A 19 -8.91 12.97 12.54
N PRO A 20 -8.72 11.95 13.39
CA PRO A 20 -9.20 10.59 13.12
C PRO A 20 -10.70 10.54 12.83
N ALA A 21 -11.52 11.26 13.61
CA ALA A 21 -12.97 11.27 13.43
C ALA A 21 -13.36 11.84 12.06
N THR A 22 -12.76 12.96 11.64
CA THR A 22 -13.00 13.57 10.33
C THR A 22 -12.61 12.61 9.20
N ILE A 23 -11.41 12.02 9.24
CA ILE A 23 -10.96 11.12 8.16
C ILE A 23 -11.83 9.86 8.10
N LEU A 24 -12.14 9.24 9.24
CA LEU A 24 -13.04 8.08 9.31
C LEU A 24 -14.45 8.41 8.80
N THR A 25 -14.98 9.58 9.17
CA THR A 25 -16.29 10.05 8.69
C THR A 25 -16.27 10.28 7.19
N THR A 26 -15.24 10.94 6.66
CA THR A 26 -15.09 11.16 5.21
C THR A 26 -15.00 9.84 4.45
N ALA A 27 -14.21 8.88 4.92
CA ALA A 27 -14.08 7.56 4.31
C ALA A 27 -15.41 6.77 4.36
N THR A 28 -16.13 6.83 5.48
CA THR A 28 -17.44 6.19 5.65
C THR A 28 -18.47 6.80 4.71
N ALA A 29 -18.54 8.14 4.66
CA ALA A 29 -19.43 8.86 3.74
C ALA A 29 -19.12 8.53 2.28
N ALA A 30 -17.83 8.50 1.89
CA ALA A 30 -17.41 8.10 0.56
C ALA A 30 -17.86 6.66 0.22
N THR A 31 -17.72 5.73 1.16
CA THR A 31 -18.19 4.34 1.02
C THR A 31 -19.69 4.30 0.78
N TYR A 32 -20.46 4.97 1.62
CA TYR A 32 -21.91 5.02 1.54
C TYR A 32 -22.40 5.63 0.22
N LEU A 33 -21.83 6.78 -0.17
CA LEU A 33 -22.17 7.46 -1.42
C LEU A 33 -21.82 6.62 -2.65
N THR A 34 -20.65 5.97 -2.62
CA THR A 34 -20.22 5.10 -3.73
C THR A 34 -21.12 3.87 -3.85
N ASN A 35 -21.51 3.25 -2.74
CA ASN A 35 -22.40 2.08 -2.78
C ASN A 35 -23.84 2.43 -3.15
N SER A 36 -24.29 3.65 -2.86
CA SER A 36 -25.65 4.12 -3.18
C SER A 36 -25.78 4.63 -4.62
N TYR A 37 -24.68 4.89 -5.31
CA TYR A 37 -24.68 5.46 -6.65
C TYR A 37 -24.65 4.37 -7.73
N ASP A 38 -25.56 4.43 -8.69
CA ASP A 38 -25.55 3.50 -9.83
C ASP A 38 -24.58 3.96 -10.93
N PHE A 39 -23.35 3.44 -10.86
CA PHE A 39 -22.32 3.70 -11.87
C PHE A 39 -22.67 3.16 -13.26
N SER A 40 -23.64 2.25 -13.40
CA SER A 40 -23.99 1.62 -14.68
C SER A 40 -24.59 2.58 -15.70
N THR A 41 -25.16 3.68 -15.22
CA THR A 41 -25.80 4.71 -16.03
C THR A 41 -24.86 5.85 -16.44
N LEU A 42 -23.59 5.80 -16.01
CA LEU A 42 -22.66 6.89 -16.27
C LEU A 42 -22.25 6.98 -17.75
N PRO A 43 -22.37 8.16 -18.37
CA PRO A 43 -21.75 8.42 -19.66
C PRO A 43 -20.24 8.23 -19.60
N LEU A 44 -19.64 7.73 -20.69
CA LEU A 44 -18.20 7.46 -20.80
C LEU A 44 -17.33 8.66 -20.40
N LEU A 45 -17.75 9.88 -20.73
CA LEU A 45 -17.03 11.09 -20.34
C LEU A 45 -16.92 11.23 -18.81
N LYS A 46 -18.03 11.01 -18.08
CA LYS A 46 -18.03 11.06 -16.61
C LYS A 46 -17.15 9.96 -16.01
N LEU A 47 -17.20 8.76 -16.60
CA LEU A 47 -16.33 7.64 -16.22
C LEU A 47 -14.85 8.02 -16.33
N LYS A 48 -14.43 8.57 -17.48
CA LYS A 48 -13.07 9.06 -17.71
C LYS A 48 -12.68 10.14 -16.70
N LEU A 49 -13.56 11.11 -16.44
CA LEU A 49 -13.32 12.18 -15.46
C LEU A 49 -13.14 11.63 -14.04
N ILE A 50 -13.93 10.65 -13.61
CA ILE A 50 -13.78 10.03 -12.29
C ILE A 50 -12.40 9.37 -12.15
N HIS A 51 -11.91 8.69 -13.18
CA HIS A 51 -10.57 8.08 -13.16
C HIS A 51 -9.46 9.13 -13.15
N ILE A 52 -9.59 10.22 -13.93
CA ILE A 52 -8.67 11.35 -13.89
C ILE A 52 -8.61 11.94 -12.47
N ILE A 53 -9.76 12.21 -11.87
CA ILE A 53 -9.85 12.78 -10.51
C ILE A 53 -9.24 11.82 -9.49
N SER A 54 -9.61 10.54 -9.55
CA SER A 54 -9.12 9.52 -8.60
C SER A 54 -7.60 9.38 -8.67
N PHE A 55 -7.04 9.30 -9.87
CA PHE A 55 -5.60 9.10 -10.05
C PHE A 55 -4.79 10.39 -9.86
N LEU A 56 -5.06 11.45 -10.65
CA LEU A 56 -4.21 12.64 -10.66
C LEU A 56 -4.47 13.56 -9.46
N ILE A 57 -5.74 13.75 -9.09
CA ILE A 57 -6.08 14.72 -8.05
C ILE A 57 -5.99 14.06 -6.67
N ILE A 58 -6.65 12.92 -6.47
CA ILE A 58 -6.70 12.27 -5.16
C ILE A 58 -5.38 11.53 -4.87
N ASN A 59 -4.97 10.58 -5.72
CA ASN A 59 -3.77 9.80 -5.46
C ASN A 59 -2.48 10.62 -5.60
N ILE A 60 -2.16 11.12 -6.78
CA ILE A 60 -0.91 11.88 -7.01
C ILE A 60 -0.89 13.16 -6.19
N GLY A 61 -2.01 13.87 -6.10
CA GLY A 61 -2.12 15.06 -5.24
C GLY A 61 -1.83 14.76 -3.77
N SER A 62 -2.42 13.70 -3.20
CA SER A 62 -2.22 13.38 -1.78
C SER A 62 -0.78 13.03 -1.41
N VAL A 63 -0.03 12.36 -2.30
CA VAL A 63 1.38 12.02 -2.05
C VAL A 63 2.35 13.16 -2.34
N SER A 64 1.92 14.17 -3.09
CA SER A 64 2.75 15.32 -3.47
C SER A 64 2.74 16.45 -2.43
N ILE A 65 1.84 16.42 -1.43
CA ILE A 65 1.75 17.46 -0.40
C ILE A 65 2.94 17.36 0.58
N PRO A 66 3.73 18.44 0.76
CA PRO A 66 4.85 18.47 1.70
C PRO A 66 4.44 18.23 3.16
N GLY A 67 5.37 17.73 3.97
CA GLY A 67 5.18 17.47 5.41
C GLY A 67 4.54 16.12 5.73
N ARG A 68 4.66 15.14 4.82
CA ARG A 68 4.30 13.74 5.06
C ARG A 68 5.34 13.12 6.01
N LEU A 69 4.93 12.34 7.02
CA LEU A 69 5.91 11.57 7.80
C LEU A 69 6.73 10.66 6.90
N ASP A 70 6.25 10.28 5.71
CA ASP A 70 7.07 9.55 4.74
C ASP A 70 8.27 10.35 4.25
N SER A 71 8.20 11.68 4.13
CA SER A 71 9.41 12.46 3.82
C SER A 71 10.36 12.49 5.00
N GLU A 72 9.86 12.68 6.22
CA GLU A 72 10.71 12.65 7.43
C GLU A 72 11.29 11.26 7.71
N LEU A 73 10.50 10.21 7.50
CA LEU A 73 10.87 8.81 7.65
C LEU A 73 11.80 8.38 6.50
N ALA A 74 11.55 8.82 5.26
CA ALA A 74 12.48 8.59 4.15
C ALA A 74 13.81 9.32 4.37
N ASP A 75 13.78 10.54 4.92
CA ASP A 75 14.99 11.28 5.28
C ASP A 75 15.75 10.57 6.41
N GLN A 76 15.05 10.05 7.42
CA GLN A 76 15.64 9.22 8.48
C GLN A 76 16.21 7.92 7.94
N ILE A 77 15.46 7.17 7.11
CA ILE A 77 15.91 5.94 6.46
C ILE A 77 17.12 6.22 5.55
N SER A 78 17.10 7.32 4.81
CA SER A 78 18.21 7.77 3.96
C SER A 78 19.44 8.12 4.80
N ALA A 79 19.26 8.86 5.90
CA ALA A 79 20.34 9.20 6.83
C ALA A 79 20.95 7.93 7.48
N GLU A 80 20.12 6.99 7.94
CA GLU A 80 20.58 5.72 8.50
C GLU A 80 21.29 4.84 7.46
N SER A 81 20.80 4.81 6.21
CA SER A 81 21.46 4.07 5.13
C SER A 81 22.85 4.66 4.80
N LYS A 82 23.05 5.96 5.08
CA LYS A 82 24.33 6.66 5.00
C LYS A 82 25.15 6.57 6.29
N GLY A 83 24.76 5.73 7.24
CA GLY A 83 25.48 5.50 8.50
C GLY A 83 25.34 6.60 9.55
N LYS A 84 24.46 7.59 9.35
CA LYS A 84 24.18 8.62 10.36
C LYS A 84 23.21 8.05 11.39
N ARG A 85 23.66 7.93 12.65
CA ARG A 85 22.79 7.52 13.76
C ARG A 85 21.84 8.67 14.15
N SER A 86 20.54 8.38 14.19
CA SER A 86 19.57 9.26 14.83
C SER A 86 19.62 9.08 16.34
N SER A 87 19.57 10.18 17.11
CA SER A 87 19.42 10.12 18.57
C SER A 87 18.06 9.58 19.01
N ASN A 88 17.05 9.68 18.15
CA ASN A 88 15.70 9.17 18.36
C ASN A 88 15.27 8.36 17.12
N PRO A 89 15.70 7.09 17.01
CA PRO A 89 15.35 6.26 15.86
C PRO A 89 13.85 5.95 15.84
N SER A 90 13.25 6.01 14.64
CA SER A 90 11.86 5.60 14.44
C SER A 90 11.68 4.12 14.84
N PRO A 91 10.59 3.74 15.52
CA PRO A 91 10.24 2.34 15.77
C PRO A 91 10.16 1.47 14.51
N LEU A 92 10.01 2.09 13.33
CA LEU A 92 10.00 1.44 12.02
C LEU A 92 11.38 1.33 11.34
N ALA A 93 12.39 2.02 11.88
CA ALA A 93 13.72 2.10 11.30
C ALA A 93 14.33 0.73 11.01
N VAL A 94 15.01 0.62 9.87
CA VAL A 94 15.54 -0.68 9.40
C VAL A 94 16.61 -1.19 10.35
N ASN A 95 17.55 -0.33 10.74
CA ASN A 95 18.71 -0.71 11.54
C ASN A 95 18.40 -0.71 13.04
N SER A 96 17.76 0.36 13.51
CA SER A 96 17.64 0.71 14.93
C SER A 96 16.22 0.53 15.48
N GLY A 97 15.25 0.17 14.61
CA GLY A 97 13.84 0.11 14.96
C GLY A 97 13.43 -1.11 15.79
N ARG A 98 12.19 -1.07 16.28
CA ARG A 98 11.58 -2.10 17.15
C ARG A 98 10.79 -3.15 16.37
N THR A 99 10.16 -2.77 15.25
CA THR A 99 9.35 -3.70 14.45
C THR A 99 10.21 -4.77 13.78
N LEU A 100 9.79 -6.03 13.82
CA LEU A 100 10.44 -7.14 13.10
C LEU A 100 9.99 -7.23 11.64
N VAL A 101 8.92 -6.54 11.27
CA VAL A 101 8.46 -6.41 9.89
C VAL A 101 8.87 -5.02 9.40
N SER A 102 10.16 -4.88 9.05
CA SER A 102 10.73 -3.65 8.49
C SER A 102 11.32 -3.95 7.11
N PRO A 103 10.62 -3.59 6.01
CA PRO A 103 11.14 -3.78 4.67
C PRO A 103 12.41 -2.97 4.42
N ALA A 104 13.35 -3.52 3.66
CA ALA A 104 14.50 -2.78 3.17
C ALA A 104 14.07 -1.59 2.27
N PRO A 105 14.83 -0.47 2.24
CA PRO A 105 14.40 0.77 1.57
C PRO A 105 14.11 0.61 0.07
N TRP A 106 14.82 -0.30 -0.61
CA TRP A 106 14.62 -0.58 -2.04
C TRP A 106 13.20 -1.06 -2.35
N ALA A 107 12.50 -1.67 -1.38
CA ALA A 107 11.15 -2.19 -1.58
C ALA A 107 10.15 -1.11 -1.99
N PHE A 108 10.33 0.11 -1.48
CA PHE A 108 9.43 1.24 -1.73
C PHE A 108 9.51 1.81 -3.14
N SER A 109 10.53 1.42 -3.94
CA SER A 109 10.59 1.73 -5.38
C SER A 109 9.38 1.22 -6.16
N ILE A 110 8.67 0.21 -5.64
CA ILE A 110 7.45 -0.33 -6.22
C ILE A 110 6.35 0.72 -6.42
N TRP A 111 6.31 1.78 -5.61
CA TRP A 111 5.37 2.89 -5.82
C TRP A 111 5.56 3.58 -7.17
N GLY A 112 6.81 3.74 -7.62
CA GLY A 112 7.10 4.29 -8.95
C GLY A 112 6.52 3.41 -10.06
N ILE A 113 6.69 2.09 -9.93
CA ILE A 113 6.15 1.10 -10.88
C ILE A 113 4.61 1.17 -10.89
N ILE A 114 3.98 1.21 -9.71
CA ILE A 114 2.52 1.33 -9.57
C ILE A 114 2.01 2.58 -10.29
N TYR A 115 2.57 3.76 -10.00
CA TYR A 115 2.10 5.01 -10.59
C TYR A 115 2.32 5.08 -12.10
N ILE A 116 3.44 4.55 -12.61
CA ILE A 116 3.68 4.49 -14.07
C ILE A 116 2.62 3.61 -14.75
N LEU A 117 2.36 2.41 -14.21
CA LEU A 117 1.41 1.48 -14.82
C LEU A 117 -0.05 1.96 -14.70
N GLU A 118 -0.40 2.62 -13.60
CA GLU A 118 -1.72 3.24 -13.45
C GLU A 118 -1.90 4.46 -14.36
N LEU A 119 -0.84 5.26 -14.58
CA LEU A 119 -0.86 6.33 -15.57
C LEU A 119 -1.06 5.76 -16.99
N ILE A 120 -0.35 4.68 -17.35
CA ILE A 120 -0.56 3.99 -18.62
C ILE A 120 -2.02 3.51 -18.73
N SER A 121 -2.58 2.93 -17.66
CA SER A 121 -3.97 2.47 -17.61
C SER A 121 -4.96 3.63 -17.82
N LEU A 122 -4.70 4.78 -17.18
CA LEU A 122 -5.51 5.98 -17.34
C LEU A 122 -5.45 6.51 -18.78
N LEU A 123 -4.26 6.73 -19.34
CA LEU A 123 -4.10 7.20 -20.71
C LEU A 123 -4.78 6.26 -21.71
N SER A 124 -4.67 4.95 -21.45
CA SER A 124 -5.33 3.91 -22.24
C SER A 124 -6.86 4.01 -22.16
N LEU A 125 -7.43 4.25 -20.99
CA LEU A 125 -8.87 4.50 -20.80
C LEU A 125 -9.32 5.74 -21.57
N LEU A 126 -8.52 6.82 -21.59
CA LEU A 126 -8.88 8.04 -22.31
C LEU A 126 -9.06 7.82 -23.82
N THR A 127 -8.32 6.86 -24.39
CA THR A 127 -8.43 6.47 -25.81
C THR A 127 -9.57 5.51 -26.13
N LEU A 128 -10.29 4.98 -25.14
CA LEU A 128 -11.39 4.04 -25.40
C LEU A 128 -12.58 4.72 -26.08
N SER A 129 -13.12 4.07 -27.12
CA SER A 129 -14.38 4.40 -27.78
C SER A 129 -15.59 3.88 -27.00
N SER A 130 -16.76 4.48 -27.20
CA SER A 130 -18.04 4.10 -26.55
C SER A 130 -18.50 2.66 -26.84
N GLU A 131 -17.98 2.05 -27.90
CA GLU A 131 -18.32 0.69 -28.32
C GLU A 131 -17.41 -0.38 -27.68
N SER A 132 -16.36 0.03 -26.97
CA SER A 132 -15.40 -0.90 -26.40
C SER A 132 -16.05 -1.79 -25.33
N PRO A 133 -15.87 -3.12 -25.38
CA PRO A 133 -16.38 -4.03 -24.34
C PRO A 133 -15.75 -3.75 -22.97
N LEU A 134 -14.57 -3.10 -22.93
CA LEU A 134 -13.88 -2.70 -21.71
C LEU A 134 -14.68 -1.67 -20.89
N ILE A 135 -15.59 -0.91 -21.51
CA ILE A 135 -16.41 0.07 -20.79
C ILE A 135 -17.25 -0.62 -19.72
N SER A 136 -17.85 -1.77 -20.04
CA SER A 136 -18.67 -2.53 -19.09
C SER A 136 -17.89 -2.94 -17.83
N ILE A 137 -16.59 -3.20 -17.98
CA ILE A 137 -15.68 -3.52 -16.87
C ILE A 137 -15.35 -2.25 -16.11
N TYR A 138 -14.97 -1.19 -16.81
CA TYR A 138 -14.62 0.10 -16.23
C TYR A 138 -15.76 0.64 -15.36
N THR A 139 -16.98 0.55 -15.85
CA THR A 139 -18.19 0.84 -15.09
C THR A 139 -18.27 0.08 -13.76
N LYS A 140 -17.98 -1.24 -13.76
CA LYS A 140 -18.01 -2.08 -12.56
C LYS A 140 -16.86 -1.80 -11.58
N ILE A 141 -15.67 -1.45 -12.08
CA ILE A 141 -14.49 -1.24 -11.23
C ILE A 141 -14.34 0.20 -10.72
N THR A 142 -14.97 1.17 -11.39
CA THR A 142 -14.91 2.60 -11.04
C THR A 142 -15.23 2.90 -9.57
N PRO A 143 -16.32 2.38 -8.96
CA PRO A 143 -16.58 2.63 -7.54
C PRO A 143 -15.40 2.21 -6.65
N TYR A 144 -14.80 1.07 -6.94
CA TYR A 144 -13.67 0.55 -6.16
C TYR A 144 -12.37 1.31 -6.40
N ILE A 145 -12.13 1.81 -7.62
CA ILE A 145 -10.99 2.68 -7.90
C ILE A 145 -11.13 3.99 -7.13
N LEU A 146 -12.29 4.63 -7.18
CA LEU A 146 -12.55 5.86 -6.44
C LEU A 146 -12.34 5.66 -4.93
N LEU A 147 -12.92 4.60 -4.36
CA LEU A 147 -12.73 4.27 -2.94
C LEU A 147 -11.26 3.99 -2.61
N SER A 148 -10.55 3.23 -3.45
CA SER A 148 -9.14 2.93 -3.23
C SER A 148 -8.30 4.21 -3.15
N SER A 149 -8.58 5.20 -4.02
CA SER A 149 -7.89 6.48 -4.01
C SER A 149 -8.22 7.32 -2.77
N ILE A 150 -9.49 7.35 -2.35
CA ILE A 150 -9.90 8.05 -1.13
C ILE A 150 -9.25 7.44 0.11
N TYR A 151 -9.23 6.11 0.22
CA TYR A 151 -8.58 5.42 1.32
C TYR A 151 -7.06 5.62 1.30
N GLN A 152 -6.42 5.60 0.14
CA GLN A 152 -4.99 5.85 0.03
C GLN A 152 -4.63 7.29 0.42
N SER A 153 -5.43 8.26 -0.02
CA SER A 153 -5.27 9.66 0.39
C SER A 153 -5.47 9.82 1.90
N SER A 154 -6.46 9.12 2.47
CA SER A 154 -6.70 9.07 3.91
C SER A 154 -5.50 8.46 4.66
N TRP A 155 -4.93 7.37 4.15
CA TRP A 155 -3.69 6.78 4.66
C TRP A 155 -2.53 7.79 4.62
N CYS A 156 -2.37 8.54 3.52
CA CYS A 156 -1.34 9.59 3.43
C CYS A 156 -1.49 10.66 4.54
N ALA A 157 -2.73 10.98 4.93
CA ALA A 157 -3.00 11.91 6.02
C ALA A 157 -2.64 11.34 7.42
N THR A 158 -2.65 10.01 7.58
CA THR A 158 -2.24 9.33 8.83
C THR A 158 -0.74 9.35 9.08
N PHE A 159 0.07 9.71 8.09
CA PHE A 159 1.49 9.99 8.26
C PHE A 159 1.72 11.37 8.87
N ARG A 160 1.16 11.64 10.05
CA ARG A 160 1.49 12.79 10.90
C ARG A 160 1.85 12.30 12.29
N SER A 161 2.74 13.03 12.98
CA SER A 161 3.28 12.61 14.28
C SER A 161 2.20 12.19 15.29
N LYS A 162 1.04 12.84 15.27
CA LYS A 162 -0.11 12.51 16.13
C LYS A 162 -0.75 11.13 15.90
N TYR A 163 -0.47 10.44 14.81
CA TYR A 163 -1.00 9.08 14.56
C TYR A 163 0.02 7.99 14.94
N VAL A 164 1.28 8.37 15.13
CA VAL A 164 2.39 7.44 15.38
C VAL A 164 3.17 7.80 16.65
N SER A 165 2.70 8.74 17.45
CA SER A 165 3.35 9.08 18.72
C SER A 165 3.11 7.96 19.73
N PRO A 166 4.05 7.70 20.66
CA PRO A 166 3.78 6.87 21.83
C PRO A 166 2.49 7.28 22.55
N ASP A 167 2.22 8.58 22.64
CA ASP A 167 1.07 9.18 23.33
C ASP A 167 -0.23 9.15 22.52
N SER A 168 -0.18 8.77 21.24
CA SER A 168 -1.37 8.66 20.40
C SER A 168 -2.32 7.59 20.95
N ASN A 169 -3.62 7.87 20.88
CA ASN A 169 -4.63 6.88 21.28
C ASN A 169 -4.72 5.72 20.26
N ILE A 170 -5.46 4.68 20.61
CA ILE A 170 -5.55 3.47 19.77
C ILE A 170 -6.23 3.74 18.41
N ILE A 171 -7.22 4.64 18.36
CA ILE A 171 -7.93 4.98 17.12
C ILE A 171 -6.97 5.66 16.15
N GLU A 172 -6.20 6.64 16.63
CA GLU A 172 -5.15 7.32 15.87
C GLU A 172 -4.14 6.31 15.30
N LYS A 173 -3.65 5.40 16.13
CA LYS A 173 -2.68 4.38 15.68
C LYS A 173 -3.28 3.45 14.63
N ILE A 174 -4.53 3.02 14.78
CA ILE A 174 -5.21 2.08 13.86
C ILE A 174 -5.51 2.70 12.49
N CYS A 175 -5.65 4.02 12.37
CA CYS A 175 -6.02 4.65 11.10
C CYS A 175 -5.10 4.25 9.93
N SER A 176 -3.77 4.19 10.13
CA SER A 176 -2.84 3.87 9.04
C SER A 176 -3.05 2.46 8.44
N PRO A 177 -2.94 1.36 9.21
CA PRO A 177 -3.19 0.04 8.66
C PRO A 177 -4.64 -0.17 8.25
N LEU A 178 -5.61 0.51 8.88
CA LEU A 178 -7.00 0.46 8.47
C LEU A 178 -7.16 0.97 7.03
N PHE A 179 -6.68 2.18 6.74
CA PHE A 179 -6.85 2.75 5.41
C PHE A 179 -6.08 1.98 4.32
N LEU A 180 -4.89 1.46 4.61
CA LEU A 180 -4.21 0.55 3.69
C LEU A 180 -4.99 -0.74 3.44
N THR A 181 -5.59 -1.31 4.51
CA THR A 181 -6.43 -2.49 4.39
C THR A 181 -7.66 -2.19 3.55
N LEU A 182 -8.32 -1.05 3.76
CA LEU A 182 -9.48 -0.62 2.98
C LEU A 182 -9.12 -0.36 1.51
N THR A 183 -7.97 0.26 1.22
CA THR A 183 -7.43 0.38 -0.14
C THR A 183 -7.25 -0.99 -0.78
N SER A 184 -6.61 -1.91 -0.06
CA SER A 184 -6.40 -3.29 -0.54
C SER A 184 -7.72 -4.03 -0.78
N VAL A 185 -8.69 -3.92 0.12
CA VAL A 185 -10.02 -4.52 -0.04
C VAL A 185 -10.74 -3.96 -1.27
N ALA A 186 -10.72 -2.65 -1.49
CA ALA A 186 -11.30 -2.05 -2.68
C ALA A 186 -10.61 -2.57 -3.96
N LEU A 187 -9.28 -2.56 -4.01
CA LEU A 187 -8.53 -3.06 -5.15
C LEU A 187 -8.66 -4.58 -5.34
N SER A 188 -8.95 -5.35 -4.28
CA SER A 188 -9.24 -6.78 -4.39
C SER A 188 -10.51 -7.04 -5.21
N ARG A 189 -11.50 -6.14 -5.12
CA ARG A 189 -12.73 -6.21 -5.93
C ARG A 189 -12.45 -5.90 -7.39
N VAL A 190 -11.63 -4.88 -7.66
CA VAL A 190 -11.12 -4.60 -9.02
C VAL A 190 -10.44 -5.83 -9.59
N ASN A 191 -9.50 -6.41 -8.82
CA ASN A 191 -8.73 -7.58 -9.22
C ASN A 191 -9.61 -8.82 -9.46
N SER A 192 -10.69 -9.00 -8.68
CA SER A 192 -11.66 -10.09 -8.89
C SER A 192 -12.44 -9.92 -10.19
N ILE A 193 -12.82 -8.69 -10.54
CA ILE A 193 -13.59 -8.39 -11.75
C ILE A 193 -12.71 -8.53 -13.00
N THR A 194 -11.46 -8.09 -12.93
CA THR A 194 -10.52 -8.09 -14.07
C THR A 194 -9.80 -9.43 -14.26
N ASN A 195 -9.98 -10.39 -13.35
CA ASN A 195 -9.30 -11.69 -13.38
C ASN A 195 -9.53 -12.47 -14.69
N ASN A 196 -10.70 -12.28 -15.33
CA ASN A 196 -11.04 -12.96 -16.58
C ASN A 196 -10.32 -12.39 -17.82
N PHE A 197 -9.72 -11.19 -17.70
CA PHE A 197 -9.01 -10.53 -18.82
C PHE A 197 -7.56 -10.98 -18.97
N LYS A 198 -7.07 -11.88 -18.11
CA LYS A 198 -5.68 -12.32 -18.12
C LYS A 198 -5.27 -13.11 -19.35
N ASN A 199 -6.25 -13.75 -20.01
CA ASN A 199 -6.00 -14.46 -21.26
C ASN A 199 -5.63 -13.48 -22.38
N ASP A 200 -6.14 -12.24 -22.30
CA ASP A 200 -5.70 -11.12 -23.12
C ASP A 200 -4.59 -10.34 -22.40
N ARG A 201 -3.37 -10.88 -22.50
CA ARG A 201 -2.20 -10.40 -21.75
C ARG A 201 -1.90 -8.93 -22.02
N ILE A 202 -2.01 -8.48 -23.28
CA ILE A 202 -1.66 -7.12 -23.68
C ILE A 202 -2.63 -6.14 -23.02
N ASN A 203 -3.93 -6.39 -23.13
CA ASN A 203 -4.92 -5.52 -22.49
C ASN A 203 -4.84 -5.61 -20.96
N TYR A 204 -4.60 -6.79 -20.38
CA TYR A 204 -4.39 -6.89 -18.94
C TYR A 204 -3.21 -6.05 -18.44
N ILE A 205 -2.05 -6.13 -19.12
CA ILE A 205 -0.87 -5.34 -18.79
C ILE A 205 -1.17 -3.85 -18.89
N LYS A 206 -1.81 -3.43 -19.99
CA LYS A 206 -2.09 -2.04 -20.31
C LYS A 206 -3.11 -1.40 -19.36
N TYR A 207 -4.15 -2.13 -18.95
CA TYR A 207 -5.29 -1.56 -18.23
C TYR A 207 -5.36 -1.93 -16.73
N PHE A 208 -4.79 -3.07 -16.33
CA PHE A 208 -5.09 -3.66 -15.01
C PHE A 208 -3.88 -4.13 -14.20
N LEU A 209 -2.70 -4.33 -14.81
CA LEU A 209 -1.52 -4.81 -14.09
C LEU A 209 -1.11 -3.87 -12.96
N GLY A 210 -1.12 -2.55 -13.19
CA GLY A 210 -0.80 -1.54 -12.17
C GLY A 210 -1.71 -1.68 -10.93
N LEU A 211 -3.02 -1.77 -11.15
CA LEU A 211 -4.02 -1.95 -10.08
C LEU A 211 -3.82 -3.27 -9.32
N SER A 212 -3.38 -4.34 -10.00
CA SER A 212 -3.10 -5.62 -9.37
C SER A 212 -1.84 -5.60 -8.50
N ILE A 213 -0.78 -4.93 -8.97
CA ILE A 213 0.42 -4.68 -8.16
C ILE A 213 0.07 -3.84 -6.94
N HIS A 214 -0.74 -2.80 -7.13
CA HIS A 214 -1.17 -1.90 -6.08
C HIS A 214 -2.01 -2.60 -5.00
N PHE A 215 -2.93 -3.48 -5.41
CA PHE A 215 -3.68 -4.35 -4.48
C PHE A 215 -2.75 -5.15 -3.56
N ALA A 216 -1.81 -5.88 -4.16
CA ALA A 216 -0.93 -6.77 -3.41
C ALA A 216 0.05 -5.99 -2.52
N TRP A 217 0.55 -4.86 -3.01
CA TRP A 217 1.45 -4.00 -2.24
C TRP A 217 0.75 -3.38 -1.03
N THR A 218 -0.47 -2.85 -1.20
CA THR A 218 -1.23 -2.27 -0.08
C THR A 218 -1.65 -3.32 0.95
N ALA A 219 -1.89 -4.58 0.54
CA ALA A 219 -2.07 -5.70 1.45
C ALA A 219 -0.80 -5.97 2.30
N ALA A 220 0.38 -5.97 1.67
CA ALA A 220 1.63 -6.14 2.39
C ALA A 220 1.93 -4.95 3.32
N ALA A 221 1.72 -3.74 2.82
CA ALA A 221 1.95 -2.51 3.57
C ALA A 221 1.03 -2.40 4.79
N SER A 222 -0.22 -2.89 4.72
CA SER A 222 -1.12 -2.89 5.88
C SER A 222 -0.56 -3.77 7.01
N LEU A 223 -0.02 -4.95 6.69
CA LEU A 223 0.64 -5.83 7.66
C LEU A 223 1.89 -5.18 8.27
N VAL A 224 2.70 -4.48 7.48
CA VAL A 224 3.83 -3.68 7.98
C VAL A 224 3.33 -2.63 8.99
N ASN A 225 2.24 -1.94 8.67
CA ASN A 225 1.67 -0.90 9.52
C ASN A 225 1.03 -1.46 10.81
N VAL A 226 0.42 -2.66 10.77
CA VAL A 226 -0.04 -3.36 11.98
C VAL A 226 1.12 -3.63 12.94
N ASN A 227 2.25 -4.14 12.43
CA ASN A 227 3.45 -4.35 13.24
C ASN A 227 4.04 -3.01 13.73
N GLY A 228 3.93 -1.98 12.91
CA GLY A 228 4.29 -0.61 13.28
C GLY A 228 3.54 -0.12 14.52
N ILE A 229 2.22 -0.29 14.60
CA ILE A 229 1.44 0.09 15.77
C ILE A 229 1.99 -0.55 17.04
N LEU A 230 2.30 -1.85 16.99
CA LEU A 230 2.83 -2.58 18.15
C LEU A 230 4.19 -2.04 18.57
N ALA A 231 5.05 -1.73 17.60
CA ALA A 231 6.36 -1.12 17.84
C ALA A 231 6.23 0.27 18.49
N TYR A 232 5.33 1.13 17.99
CA TYR A 232 5.04 2.46 18.54
C TYR A 232 4.37 2.40 19.92
N SER A 233 3.52 1.41 20.15
CA SER A 233 2.84 1.17 21.43
C SER A 233 3.73 0.51 22.47
N ARG A 234 5.00 0.26 22.15
CA ARG A 234 6.01 -0.34 23.04
C ARG A 234 5.56 -1.64 23.70
N VAL A 235 4.72 -2.43 23.02
CA VAL A 235 4.29 -3.73 23.53
C VAL A 235 5.49 -4.68 23.71
N ASN A 236 5.33 -5.71 24.54
CA ASN A 236 6.39 -6.68 24.82
C ASN A 236 6.95 -7.29 23.51
N LEU A 237 8.27 -7.47 23.44
CA LEU A 237 8.97 -7.98 22.25
C LEU A 237 8.50 -9.38 21.81
N THR A 238 8.09 -10.22 22.76
CA THR A 238 7.53 -11.55 22.49
C THR A 238 6.21 -11.45 21.70
N LEU A 239 5.33 -10.51 22.05
CA LEU A 239 4.10 -10.28 21.30
C LEU A 239 4.40 -9.74 19.90
N GLN A 240 5.33 -8.78 19.78
CA GLN A 240 5.77 -8.27 18.48
C GLN A 240 6.31 -9.39 17.57
N LYS A 241 7.08 -10.32 18.15
CA LYS A 241 7.59 -11.51 17.45
C LYS A 241 6.48 -12.37 16.86
N TYR A 242 5.49 -12.76 17.67
CA TYR A 242 4.41 -13.63 17.18
C TYR A 242 3.52 -12.93 16.16
N VAL A 243 3.22 -11.64 16.35
CA VAL A 243 2.43 -10.88 15.36
C VAL A 243 3.19 -10.72 14.05
N ALA A 244 4.52 -10.55 14.09
CA ALA A 244 5.35 -10.53 12.89
C ALA A 244 5.28 -11.87 12.13
N TYR A 245 5.34 -13.01 12.84
CA TYR A 245 5.21 -14.33 12.21
C TYR A 245 3.83 -14.54 11.59
N ILE A 246 2.77 -14.18 12.31
CA ILE A 246 1.40 -14.23 11.80
C ILE A 246 1.26 -13.35 10.54
N SER A 247 1.91 -12.18 10.51
CA SER A 247 1.89 -11.30 9.34
C SER A 247 2.53 -11.95 8.11
N VAL A 248 3.64 -12.68 8.26
CA VAL A 248 4.22 -13.45 7.15
C VAL A 248 3.28 -14.56 6.70
N LEU A 249 2.68 -15.30 7.63
CA LEU A 249 1.73 -16.36 7.30
C LEU A 249 0.50 -15.82 6.56
N ILE A 250 -0.02 -14.65 6.94
CA ILE A 250 -1.11 -13.97 6.23
C ILE A 250 -0.68 -13.61 4.81
N ALA A 251 0.53 -13.06 4.61
CA ALA A 251 1.02 -12.73 3.28
C ALA A 251 1.16 -13.98 2.38
N ILE A 252 1.69 -15.08 2.92
CA ILE A 252 1.77 -16.37 2.20
C ILE A 252 0.37 -16.89 1.86
N THR A 253 -0.54 -16.85 2.83
CA THR A 253 -1.92 -17.31 2.66
C THR A 253 -2.65 -16.49 1.62
N LEU A 254 -2.46 -15.17 1.59
CA LEU A 254 -3.05 -14.29 0.59
C LEU A 254 -2.52 -14.61 -0.82
N SER A 255 -1.22 -14.86 -0.96
CA SER A 255 -0.62 -15.33 -2.22
C SER A 255 -1.25 -16.65 -2.70
N TYR A 256 -1.57 -17.55 -1.75
CA TYR A 256 -2.27 -18.80 -2.05
C TYR A 256 -3.74 -18.58 -2.44
N ILE A 257 -4.50 -17.75 -1.72
CA ILE A 257 -5.91 -17.48 -2.00
C ILE A 257 -6.06 -16.77 -3.35
N CYS A 258 -5.17 -15.83 -3.66
CA CYS A 258 -5.13 -15.13 -4.94
C CYS A 258 -4.44 -15.96 -6.03
N LYS A 259 -4.58 -17.30 -6.02
CA LYS A 259 -3.83 -18.22 -6.88
C LYS A 259 -3.89 -17.97 -8.37
N ASN A 260 -5.00 -17.40 -8.85
CA ASN A 260 -5.18 -17.08 -10.26
C ASN A 260 -4.48 -15.76 -10.65
N ASN A 261 -3.76 -15.13 -9.71
CA ASN A 261 -3.03 -13.90 -9.92
C ASN A 261 -1.56 -14.03 -9.54
N ILE A 262 -0.74 -14.33 -10.55
CA ILE A 262 0.71 -14.43 -10.37
C ILE A 262 1.35 -13.10 -9.96
N THR A 263 0.81 -11.96 -10.41
CA THR A 263 1.27 -10.63 -10.01
C THR A 263 1.19 -10.45 -8.50
N VAL A 264 0.08 -10.88 -7.88
CA VAL A 264 -0.11 -10.80 -6.42
C VAL A 264 0.96 -11.63 -5.72
N ALA A 265 1.21 -12.85 -6.19
CA ALA A 265 2.21 -13.73 -5.62
C ALA A 265 3.63 -13.13 -5.70
N PHE A 266 4.01 -12.55 -6.85
CA PHE A 266 5.30 -11.89 -7.01
C PHE A 266 5.45 -10.65 -6.12
N VAL A 267 4.43 -9.81 -6.00
CA VAL A 267 4.49 -8.60 -5.17
C VAL A 267 4.57 -8.94 -3.68
N LEU A 268 3.82 -9.96 -3.23
CA LEU A 268 3.94 -10.45 -1.85
C LEU A 268 5.33 -11.08 -1.61
N GLY A 269 5.87 -11.81 -2.60
CA GLY A 269 7.24 -12.32 -2.55
C GLY A 269 8.30 -11.21 -2.46
N TRP A 270 8.14 -10.14 -3.26
CA TRP A 270 8.96 -8.93 -3.23
C TRP A 270 8.95 -8.28 -1.83
N ALA A 271 7.77 -8.09 -1.25
CA ALA A 271 7.62 -7.48 0.07
C ALA A 271 8.23 -8.35 1.19
N LEU A 272 8.05 -9.67 1.13
CA LEU A 272 8.64 -10.59 2.11
C LEU A 272 10.17 -10.62 1.97
N LYS A 273 10.71 -10.71 0.75
CA LYS A 273 12.16 -10.63 0.54
C LYS A 273 12.73 -9.34 1.12
N ALA A 274 12.05 -8.21 0.94
CA ALA A 274 12.46 -6.94 1.52
C ALA A 274 12.47 -6.96 3.05
N CYS A 275 11.49 -7.59 3.70
CA CYS A 275 11.49 -7.76 5.16
C CYS A 275 12.68 -8.62 5.61
N GLY A 276 13.00 -9.68 4.86
CA GLY A 276 14.19 -10.50 5.09
C GLY A 276 15.48 -9.69 5.00
N ASP A 277 15.64 -8.89 3.95
CA ASP A 277 16.82 -8.02 3.76
C ASP A 277 16.92 -6.94 4.85
N GLY A 278 15.80 -6.40 5.32
CA GLY A 278 15.77 -5.47 6.46
C GLY A 278 16.28 -6.12 7.74
N MET A 279 15.79 -7.33 8.08
CA MET A 279 16.26 -8.06 9.25
C MET A 279 17.72 -8.51 9.14
N LYS A 280 18.17 -8.92 7.95
CA LYS A 280 19.58 -9.24 7.68
C LYS A 280 20.49 -8.05 8.01
N THR A 281 20.07 -6.85 7.60
CA THR A 281 20.81 -5.61 7.87
C THR A 281 20.87 -5.35 9.37
N ARG A 282 19.74 -5.46 10.07
CA ARG A 282 19.66 -5.28 11.54
C ARG A 282 20.56 -6.23 12.31
N ILE A 283 20.56 -7.51 11.96
CA ILE A 283 21.42 -8.53 12.59
C ILE A 283 22.90 -8.20 12.39
N ARG A 284 23.28 -7.75 11.18
CA ARG A 284 24.66 -7.39 10.86
C ARG A 284 25.15 -6.21 11.70
N VAL A 285 24.32 -5.19 11.90
CA VAL A 285 24.69 -3.99 12.69
C VAL A 285 24.50 -4.19 14.20
N LYS A 286 23.80 -5.24 14.63
CA LYS A 286 23.50 -5.57 16.04
C LYS A 286 22.78 -4.44 16.80
N GLU A 287 21.85 -3.76 16.12
CA GLU A 287 21.05 -2.66 16.70
C GLU A 287 19.54 -3.00 16.67
N GLY A 288 18.74 -2.22 17.41
CA GLY A 288 17.27 -2.35 17.43
C GLY A 288 16.76 -3.62 18.12
N ASN A 289 15.57 -4.08 17.72
CA ASN A 289 15.00 -5.32 18.23
C ASN A 289 15.60 -6.54 17.52
N LEU A 290 16.41 -7.32 18.25
CA LEU A 290 17.02 -8.56 17.77
C LEU A 290 16.25 -9.82 18.20
N VAL A 291 15.26 -9.70 19.09
CA VAL A 291 14.49 -10.84 19.60
C VAL A 291 13.61 -11.40 18.47
N GLY A 292 13.97 -12.58 17.95
CA GLY A 292 13.25 -13.21 16.83
C GLY A 292 13.66 -12.70 15.44
N ALA A 293 14.70 -11.84 15.34
CA ALA A 293 15.10 -11.22 14.06
C ALA A 293 15.65 -12.25 13.06
N ARG A 294 16.40 -13.25 13.52
CA ARG A 294 16.97 -14.29 12.65
C ARG A 294 15.87 -15.19 12.09
N GLU A 295 14.94 -15.60 12.95
CA GLU A 295 13.78 -16.40 12.60
C GLU A 295 12.88 -15.63 11.63
N MET A 296 12.63 -14.34 11.89
CA MET A 296 11.86 -13.48 10.99
C MET A 296 12.54 -13.34 9.63
N MET A 297 13.87 -13.17 9.59
CA MET A 297 14.65 -13.13 8.35
C MET A 297 14.45 -14.41 7.53
N VAL A 298 14.65 -15.58 8.16
CA VAL A 298 14.50 -16.89 7.50
C VAL A 298 13.06 -17.11 7.03
N LEU A 299 12.08 -16.85 7.89
CA LEU A 299 10.66 -17.00 7.59
C LEU A 299 10.24 -16.10 6.42
N SER A 300 10.77 -14.87 6.36
CA SER A 300 10.49 -13.93 5.27
C SER A 300 11.08 -14.40 3.94
N TYR A 301 12.32 -14.89 3.92
CA TYR A 301 12.92 -15.43 2.69
C TYR A 301 12.23 -16.72 2.23
N ALA A 302 11.93 -17.63 3.15
CA ALA A 302 11.19 -18.85 2.85
C ALA A 302 9.79 -18.51 2.30
N GLY A 303 9.08 -17.60 2.96
CA GLY A 303 7.78 -17.10 2.51
C GLY A 303 7.83 -16.45 1.14
N ALA A 304 8.88 -15.66 0.86
CA ALA A 304 9.09 -15.09 -0.48
C ALA A 304 9.26 -16.17 -1.54
N GLY A 305 10.06 -17.20 -1.26
CA GLY A 305 10.22 -18.37 -2.13
C GLY A 305 8.89 -19.11 -2.36
N VAL A 306 8.14 -19.38 -1.30
CA VAL A 306 6.82 -20.03 -1.39
C VAL A 306 5.85 -19.21 -2.25
N CYS A 307 5.80 -17.89 -2.07
CA CYS A 307 4.97 -17.02 -2.90
C CYS A 307 5.35 -17.11 -4.38
N VAL A 308 6.63 -16.96 -4.71
CA VAL A 308 7.10 -16.96 -6.11
C VAL A 308 6.95 -18.33 -6.76
N LEU A 309 7.40 -19.40 -6.11
CA LEU A 309 7.29 -20.77 -6.63
C LEU A 309 5.83 -21.21 -6.74
N GLY A 310 5.00 -20.86 -5.75
CA GLY A 310 3.57 -21.11 -5.79
C GLY A 310 2.86 -20.35 -6.91
N GLY A 311 3.33 -19.15 -7.27
CA GLY A 311 2.87 -18.40 -8.44
C GLY A 311 3.30 -19.05 -9.75
N LEU A 312 4.58 -19.39 -9.88
CA LEU A 312 5.17 -19.99 -11.10
C LEU A 312 4.60 -21.39 -11.40
N GLY A 313 4.47 -22.24 -10.38
CA GLY A 313 3.95 -23.60 -10.55
C GLY A 313 2.48 -23.67 -11.01
N ARG A 314 1.80 -22.53 -11.10
CA ARG A 314 0.42 -22.40 -11.58
C ARG A 314 0.32 -21.88 -13.00
N ILE A 315 1.45 -21.51 -13.60
CA ILE A 315 1.52 -21.25 -15.03
C ILE A 315 1.31 -22.59 -15.73
N LYS A 316 0.15 -22.78 -16.37
CA LYS A 316 -0.01 -23.91 -17.29
C LYS A 316 0.92 -23.67 -18.49
N ILE A 317 1.93 -24.53 -18.63
CA ILE A 317 2.93 -24.47 -19.71
C ILE A 317 2.25 -24.49 -21.09
N ASN A 318 1.07 -25.10 -21.19
CA ASN A 318 0.30 -25.22 -22.43
C ASN A 318 -0.42 -23.93 -22.88
N GLU A 319 -0.31 -22.82 -22.13
CA GLU A 319 -0.81 -21.50 -22.55
C GLU A 319 0.31 -20.58 -23.08
N TRP A 320 1.51 -21.11 -23.29
CA TRP A 320 2.68 -20.36 -23.79
C TRP A 320 3.13 -20.75 -25.21
N PHE A 321 2.55 -21.80 -25.77
CA PHE A 321 2.71 -22.25 -27.16
C PHE A 321 1.35 -22.27 -27.83
#